data_AF-A0A3R8TNT7-F1
#
_entry.id   AF-A0A3R8TNT7-F1
#
_cell.length_a   1.000
_cell.length_b   1.000
_cell.length_c   1.000
_cell.angle_alpha   90.00
_cell.angle_beta   90.00
_cell.angle_gamma   90.00
#
_symmetry.space_group_name_H-M   'P 1'
#
loop_
_entity.id
_entity.type
_entity.pdbx_description
1 polymer ?
#
loop_
_entity_poly.entity_id
_entity_poly.type
_entity_poly.pdbx_seq_one_letter_code
_entity_poly.pdbx_strand_id
1 'polypeptide(L)'
;SSTTTGGAGQPELKPLDSLDELLERFALVYGQGGTVFDHKEHMLMALGDMGHACVRRELHRAWMEHPSRSIVRVREVDFDPSGTKPGVTCNLFAGWPTTPKAGECGKLLHLLWHMCGGEANQKALYDWVLKWLAYPLQHPGAKMKSTIVIHGPQGTGKNMFFDEYM
;
A
#
# COMPACT_ATOMS: atom_id res chain seq x y z
N SER A 1 -22.56 -5.98 -20.71
CA SER A 1 -22.63 -5.37 -19.37
C SER A 1 -21.45 -5.85 -18.56
N SER A 2 -20.40 -5.04 -18.46
CA SER A 2 -19.24 -5.30 -17.62
C SER A 2 -19.57 -4.86 -16.20
N THR A 3 -20.02 -5.81 -15.39
CA THR A 3 -20.17 -5.63 -13.94
C THR A 3 -18.76 -5.53 -13.37
N THR A 4 -18.31 -4.32 -13.05
CA THR A 4 -17.18 -4.11 -12.15
C THR A 4 -17.57 -4.67 -10.79
N THR A 5 -17.11 -5.87 -10.47
CA THR A 5 -17.03 -6.33 -9.08
C THR A 5 -16.01 -5.44 -8.39
N GLY A 6 -16.49 -4.33 -7.81
CA GLY A 6 -15.69 -3.58 -6.84
C GLY A 6 -15.19 -4.56 -5.78
N GLY A 7 -13.89 -4.51 -5.48
CA GLY A 7 -13.28 -5.35 -4.46
C GLY A 7 -14.02 -5.24 -3.13
N ALA A 8 -13.90 -6.27 -2.28
CA ALA A 8 -14.34 -6.16 -0.90
C ALA A 8 -13.56 -4.99 -0.27
N GLY A 9 -14.21 -3.82 -0.16
CA GLY A 9 -13.59 -2.61 0.35
C GLY A 9 -13.01 -2.83 1.74
N GLN A 10 -12.15 -1.91 2.17
CA GLN A 10 -11.68 -1.94 3.56
C GLN A 10 -12.87 -1.87 4.53
N PRO A 11 -12.73 -2.41 5.76
CA PRO A 11 -13.77 -2.34 6.77
C PRO A 11 -14.27 -0.91 6.96
N GLU A 12 -15.57 -0.76 7.20
CA GLU A 12 -16.16 0.55 7.45
C GLU A 12 -15.47 1.24 8.64
N LEU A 13 -15.08 2.50 8.44
CA LEU A 13 -14.53 3.33 9.50
C LEU A 13 -15.62 3.62 10.53
N LYS A 14 -15.31 3.37 11.80
CA LYS A 14 -16.18 3.70 12.93
C LYS A 14 -15.68 4.98 13.61
N PRO A 15 -16.59 5.80 14.16
CA PRO A 15 -16.20 6.93 15.01
C PRO A 15 -15.34 6.47 16.19
N LEU A 16 -14.32 7.26 16.54
CA LEU A 16 -13.44 7.00 17.68
C LEU A 16 -14.15 7.39 18.99
N ASP A 17 -14.38 6.43 19.88
CA ASP A 17 -15.19 6.63 21.09
C ASP A 17 -14.45 6.45 22.43
N SER A 18 -13.20 6.00 22.39
CA SER A 18 -12.37 5.74 23.57
C SER A 18 -11.00 6.42 23.50
N LEU A 19 -10.52 6.91 24.65
CA LEU A 19 -9.18 7.51 24.75
C LEU A 19 -8.08 6.46 24.53
N ASP A 20 -8.32 5.22 24.98
CA ASP A 20 -7.37 4.12 24.83
C ASP A 20 -7.12 3.80 23.35
N GLU A 21 -8.17 3.76 22.51
CA GLU A 21 -7.99 3.62 21.06
C GLU A 21 -7.13 4.75 20.48
N LEU A 22 -7.35 6.00 20.88
CA LEU A 22 -6.54 7.11 20.39
C LEU A 22 -5.06 6.97 20.80
N LEU A 23 -4.79 6.53 22.02
CA LEU A 23 -3.43 6.36 22.55
C LEU A 23 -2.68 5.21 21.85
N GLU A 24 -3.37 4.14 21.49
CA GLU A 24 -2.80 3.00 20.76
C GLU A 24 -2.64 3.29 19.27
N ARG A 25 -3.61 3.98 18.66
CA ARG A 25 -3.71 4.14 17.20
C ARG A 25 -2.92 5.31 16.64
N PHE A 26 -2.76 6.41 17.38
CA PHE A 26 -2.20 7.64 16.80
C PHE A 26 -0.87 8.06 17.41
N ALA A 27 0.02 8.53 16.53
CA ALA A 27 1.27 9.19 16.90
C ALA A 27 1.34 10.60 16.32
N LEU A 28 1.65 11.60 17.15
CA LEU A 28 1.92 12.96 16.69
C LEU A 28 3.27 13.00 15.97
N VAL A 29 3.31 13.56 14.76
CA VAL A 29 4.56 13.76 14.02
C VAL A 29 5.15 15.12 14.36
N TYR A 30 6.23 15.11 15.18
CA TYR A 30 6.88 16.31 15.67
C TYR A 30 7.49 17.14 14.54
N GLY A 31 7.22 18.45 14.55
CA GLY A 31 7.73 19.40 13.55
C GLY A 31 6.98 19.38 12.21
N GLN A 32 5.90 18.60 12.09
CA GLN A 32 5.18 18.37 10.83
C GLN A 32 3.80 19.05 10.83
N GLY A 33 3.71 20.33 11.22
CA GLY A 33 2.50 21.14 10.98
C GLY A 33 1.18 20.60 11.57
N GLY A 34 1.22 19.82 12.65
CA GLY A 34 0.02 19.19 13.21
C GLY A 34 -0.42 17.94 12.44
N THR A 35 0.52 17.15 11.93
CA THR A 35 0.25 15.83 11.35
C THR A 35 0.27 14.74 12.42
N VAL A 36 -0.64 13.78 12.30
CA VAL A 36 -0.63 12.52 13.04
C VAL A 36 -0.51 11.35 12.08
N PHE A 37 0.11 10.27 12.56
CA PHE A 37 0.15 8.99 11.88
C PHE A 37 -0.93 8.08 12.48
N ASP A 38 -1.72 7.44 11.63
CA ASP A 38 -2.72 6.43 12.00
C ASP A 38 -2.11 5.03 11.80
N HIS A 39 -1.85 4.33 12.91
CA HIS A 39 -1.27 2.99 12.89
C HIS A 39 -2.19 1.91 12.30
N LYS A 40 -3.51 2.15 12.28
CA LYS A 40 -4.47 1.19 11.74
C LYS A 40 -4.63 1.35 10.23
N GLU A 41 -4.68 2.58 9.77
CA GLU A 41 -4.89 2.91 8.34
C GLU A 41 -3.56 3.14 7.59
N HIS A 42 -2.42 3.09 8.30
CA HIS A 42 -1.06 3.27 7.76
C HIS A 42 -0.89 4.57 6.95
N MET A 43 -1.46 5.67 7.44
CA MET A 43 -1.49 6.94 6.73
C MET A 43 -1.17 8.14 7.62
N LEU A 44 -0.78 9.24 6.98
CA LEU A 44 -0.66 10.55 7.61
C LEU A 44 -1.95 11.33 7.42
N MET A 45 -2.40 12.01 8.46
CA MET A 45 -3.56 12.89 8.41
C MET A 45 -3.36 14.14 9.26
N ALA A 46 -4.19 15.16 9.02
CA ALA A 46 -4.18 16.34 9.87
C ALA A 46 -4.75 15.98 11.26
N LEU A 47 -4.16 16.56 12.30
CA LEU A 47 -4.64 16.43 13.68
C LEU A 47 -6.12 16.85 13.82
N GLY A 48 -6.55 17.86 13.03
CA GLY A 48 -7.95 18.27 12.98
C GLY A 48 -8.89 17.18 12.45
N ASP A 49 -8.45 16.40 11.46
CA ASP A 49 -9.25 15.30 10.90
C ASP A 49 -9.38 14.14 11.91
N MET A 50 -8.33 13.86 12.68
CA MET A 50 -8.40 12.93 13.83
C MET A 50 -9.43 13.42 14.85
N GLY A 51 -9.45 14.73 15.12
CA GLY A 51 -10.46 15.34 15.98
C GLY A 51 -11.89 15.21 15.44
N HIS A 52 -12.09 15.36 14.13
CA HIS A 52 -13.39 15.17 13.48
C HIS A 52 -13.88 13.72 13.52
N ALA A 53 -12.96 12.75 13.55
CA ALA A 53 -13.30 11.33 13.66
C ALA A 53 -13.75 10.90 15.07
N CYS A 54 -13.51 11.73 16.10
CA CYS A 54 -13.93 11.45 17.48
C CYS A 54 -15.43 11.70 17.67
N VAL A 55 -16.12 10.81 18.41
CA VAL A 55 -17.54 11.02 18.80
C VAL A 55 -17.75 12.27 19.65
N ARG A 56 -16.69 12.70 20.36
CA ARG A 56 -16.69 13.81 21.31
C ARG A 56 -15.39 14.59 21.19
N ARG A 57 -15.47 15.93 21.15
CA ARG A 57 -14.28 16.80 21.05
C ARG A 57 -13.35 16.66 22.26
N GLU A 58 -13.92 16.28 23.41
CA GLU A 58 -13.20 16.06 24.65
C GLU A 58 -12.21 14.89 24.55
N LEU A 59 -12.46 13.88 23.71
CA LEU A 59 -11.53 12.76 23.52
C LEU A 59 -10.25 13.22 22.83
N HIS A 60 -10.39 13.98 21.75
CA HIS A 60 -9.25 14.59 21.05
C HIS A 60 -8.44 15.47 21.99
N ARG A 61 -9.12 16.30 22.79
CA ARG A 61 -8.47 17.15 23.79
C ARG A 61 -7.76 16.32 24.87
N ALA A 62 -8.40 15.29 25.40
CA ALA A 62 -7.83 14.41 26.40
C ALA A 62 -6.56 13.73 25.88
N TRP A 63 -6.57 13.22 24.64
CA TRP A 63 -5.37 12.66 24.00
C TRP A 63 -4.26 13.71 23.84
N MET A 64 -4.59 14.93 23.43
CA MET A 64 -3.62 16.03 23.30
C MET A 64 -2.98 16.44 24.64
N GLU A 65 -3.68 16.27 25.75
CA GLU A 65 -3.20 16.58 27.10
C GLU A 65 -2.56 15.35 27.77
N HIS A 66 -2.70 14.15 27.19
CA HIS A 66 -2.27 12.91 27.82
C HIS A 66 -0.73 12.73 27.79
N PRO A 67 -0.10 12.44 28.95
CA PRO A 67 1.36 12.31 29.03
C PRO A 67 1.92 11.12 28.25
N SER A 68 1.12 10.06 28.05
CA SER A 68 1.53 8.84 27.34
C SER A 68 1.22 8.86 25.84
N ARG A 69 0.76 9.99 25.26
CA ARG A 69 0.52 10.04 23.81
C ARG A 69 1.82 9.78 23.05
N SER A 70 1.74 9.05 21.94
CA SER A 70 2.90 8.79 21.10
C SER A 70 3.32 10.05 20.34
N ILE A 71 4.62 10.33 20.33
CA ILE A 71 5.22 11.41 19.52
C ILE A 71 6.43 10.82 18.78
N VAL A 72 6.43 10.96 17.46
CA VAL A 72 7.49 10.46 16.58
C VAL A 72 8.11 11.59 15.78
N ARG A 73 9.37 11.44 15.36
CA ARG A 73 10.00 12.37 14.42
C ARG A 73 9.57 12.03 13.00
N VAL A 74 9.65 13.01 12.11
CA VAL A 74 9.43 12.81 10.66
C VAL A 74 10.25 11.66 10.09
N ARG A 75 11.52 11.50 10.52
CA ARG A 75 12.40 10.41 10.05
C ARG A 75 12.00 9.01 10.51
N GLU A 76 11.10 8.90 11.47
CA GLU A 76 10.57 7.63 12.01
C GLU A 76 9.30 7.19 11.25
N VAL A 77 8.79 8.05 10.36
CA VAL A 77 7.70 7.77 9.42
C VAL A 77 8.29 7.51 8.04
N ASP A 78 8.02 6.35 7.46
CA ASP A 78 8.50 6.04 6.10
C ASP A 78 7.66 4.95 5.42
N PHE A 79 7.75 4.86 4.10
CA PHE A 79 7.21 3.76 3.33
C PHE A 79 8.23 2.62 3.28
N ASP A 80 8.03 1.61 4.13
CA ASP A 80 8.90 0.43 4.22
C ASP A 80 8.15 -0.88 3.97
N PRO A 81 8.00 -1.31 2.71
CA PRO A 81 7.39 -2.60 2.42
C PRO A 81 8.14 -3.79 3.00
N SER A 82 9.44 -3.65 3.32
CA SER A 82 10.20 -4.74 3.92
C SER A 82 9.84 -5.00 5.39
N GLY A 83 9.33 -3.98 6.09
CA GLY A 83 9.06 -4.03 7.54
C GLY A 83 10.31 -4.17 8.41
N THR A 84 11.51 -3.99 7.84
CA THR A 84 12.79 -4.23 8.53
C THR A 84 13.70 -3.01 8.56
N LYS A 85 13.26 -1.86 8.03
CA LYS A 85 14.07 -0.66 7.97
C LYS A 85 14.33 -0.11 9.38
N PRO A 86 15.60 -0.01 9.82
CA PRO A 86 15.91 0.48 11.16
C PRO A 86 15.40 1.91 11.39
N GLY A 87 14.77 2.14 12.54
CA GLY A 87 14.28 3.45 12.95
C GLY A 87 12.92 3.85 12.39
N VAL A 88 12.30 3.03 11.53
CA VAL A 88 10.90 3.24 11.11
C VAL A 88 9.99 2.64 12.17
N THR A 89 9.17 3.49 12.81
CA THR A 89 8.15 3.06 13.79
C THR A 89 6.73 3.30 13.27
N CYS A 90 6.58 4.17 12.27
CA CYS A 90 5.33 4.50 11.60
C CYS A 90 5.45 4.16 10.11
N ASN A 91 5.10 2.93 9.75
CA ASN A 91 5.27 2.42 8.39
C ASN A 91 4.06 2.74 7.51
N LEU A 92 4.24 3.51 6.42
CA LEU A 92 3.18 3.85 5.46
C LEU A 92 2.75 2.65 4.60
N PHE A 93 3.47 1.54 4.61
CA PHE A 93 3.07 0.34 3.90
C PHE A 93 2.04 -0.46 4.71
N ALA A 94 0.81 -0.52 4.20
CA ALA A 94 -0.33 -1.23 4.80
C ALA A 94 -0.44 -2.71 4.37
N GLY A 95 0.58 -3.25 3.70
CA GLY A 95 0.47 -4.50 2.97
C GLY A 95 0.04 -4.31 1.51
N TRP A 96 -0.06 -5.42 0.77
CA TRP A 96 -0.57 -5.40 -0.60
C TRP A 96 -2.09 -5.16 -0.60
N PRO A 97 -2.63 -4.46 -1.61
CA PRO A 97 -4.08 -4.27 -1.75
C PRO A 97 -4.81 -5.59 -2.07
N THR A 98 -4.07 -6.63 -2.44
CA THR A 98 -4.57 -7.95 -2.79
C THR A 98 -4.11 -9.01 -1.80
N THR A 99 -4.94 -10.03 -1.58
CA THR A 99 -4.60 -11.20 -0.76
C THR A 99 -4.28 -12.39 -1.67
N PRO A 100 -3.11 -13.04 -1.54
CA PRO A 100 -2.78 -14.22 -2.31
C PRO A 100 -3.82 -15.33 -2.10
N LYS A 101 -4.31 -15.90 -3.20
CA LYS A 101 -5.30 -16.98 -3.20
C LYS A 101 -4.87 -18.07 -4.17
N ALA A 102 -5.04 -19.33 -3.76
CA ALA A 102 -4.85 -20.46 -4.66
C ALA A 102 -5.83 -20.39 -5.83
N GLY A 103 -5.34 -20.64 -7.05
CA GLY A 103 -6.11 -20.58 -8.28
C GLY A 103 -5.20 -20.56 -9.50
N GLU A 104 -5.78 -20.28 -10.67
CA GLU A 104 -5.04 -20.14 -11.92
C GLU A 104 -5.12 -18.71 -12.48
N CYS A 105 -3.97 -18.18 -12.89
CA CYS A 105 -3.84 -16.90 -13.59
C CYS A 105 -3.52 -17.09 -15.08
N GLY A 106 -3.89 -18.25 -15.67
CA GLY A 106 -3.51 -18.65 -17.02
C GLY A 106 -3.83 -17.61 -18.11
N LYS A 107 -4.95 -16.89 -18.01
CA LYS A 107 -5.30 -15.80 -18.94
C LYS A 107 -4.28 -14.67 -18.92
N LEU A 108 -3.87 -14.23 -17.73
CA LEU A 108 -2.89 -13.16 -17.56
C LEU A 108 -1.50 -13.62 -18.03
N LEU A 109 -1.11 -14.86 -17.69
CA LEU A 109 0.12 -15.47 -18.16
C LEU A 109 0.17 -15.61 -19.68
N HIS A 110 -0.95 -15.97 -20.31
CA HIS A 110 -1.05 -16.08 -21.77
C HIS A 110 -0.98 -14.71 -22.46
N LEU A 111 -1.56 -13.67 -21.86
CA LEU A 111 -1.41 -12.30 -22.33
C LEU A 111 0.06 -11.86 -22.31
N LEU A 112 0.78 -12.13 -21.21
CA LEU A 112 2.21 -11.84 -21.13
C LEU A 112 3.00 -12.62 -22.19
N TRP A 113 2.67 -13.88 -22.40
CA TRP A 113 3.27 -14.70 -23.46
C TRP A 113 3.10 -14.08 -24.84
N HIS A 114 1.89 -13.61 -25.17
CA HIS A 114 1.62 -12.92 -26.43
C HIS A 114 2.39 -11.60 -26.56
N MET A 115 2.51 -10.84 -25.47
CA MET A 115 3.28 -9.59 -25.45
C MET A 115 4.77 -9.82 -25.77
N CYS A 116 5.31 -10.99 -25.48
CA CYS A 116 6.68 -11.39 -25.83
C CYS A 116 6.83 -12.00 -27.24
N GLY A 117 5.74 -12.18 -28.00
CA GLY A 117 5.72 -12.95 -29.24
C GLY A 117 6.44 -12.35 -30.46
N GLY A 118 6.85 -11.09 -30.39
CA GLY A 118 7.62 -10.43 -31.46
C GLY A 118 9.10 -10.80 -31.50
N GLU A 119 9.59 -11.57 -30.52
CA GLU A 119 11.02 -11.80 -30.30
C GLU A 119 11.44 -13.22 -30.64
N ALA A 120 12.61 -13.38 -31.28
CA ALA A 120 13.16 -14.68 -31.64
C ALA A 120 13.40 -15.60 -30.42
N ASN A 121 13.60 -15.00 -29.25
CA ASN A 121 13.80 -15.68 -27.96
C ASN A 121 12.60 -15.52 -27.01
N GLN A 122 11.36 -15.45 -27.55
CA GLN A 122 10.11 -15.24 -26.81
C GLN A 122 10.06 -15.94 -25.44
N LYS A 123 10.39 -17.23 -25.36
CA LYS A 123 10.33 -17.99 -24.10
C LYS A 123 11.28 -17.44 -23.03
N ALA A 124 12.53 -17.13 -23.41
CA ALA A 124 13.52 -16.60 -22.48
C ALA A 124 13.13 -15.21 -21.98
N LEU A 125 12.60 -14.37 -22.88
CA LEU A 125 12.08 -13.05 -22.51
C LEU A 125 10.89 -13.18 -21.56
N TYR A 126 9.91 -14.03 -21.89
CA TYR A 126 8.75 -14.31 -21.07
C TYR A 126 9.14 -14.76 -19.66
N ASP A 127 10.03 -15.75 -19.54
CA ASP A 127 10.49 -16.26 -18.25
C ASP A 127 11.20 -15.18 -17.43
N TRP A 128 11.98 -14.32 -18.09
CA TRP A 128 12.68 -13.22 -17.43
C TRP A 128 11.71 -12.15 -16.92
N VAL A 129 10.76 -11.71 -17.75
CA VAL A 129 9.74 -10.72 -17.38
C VAL A 129 8.86 -11.23 -16.25
N LEU A 130 8.39 -12.48 -16.34
CA LEU A 130 7.56 -13.10 -15.30
C LEU A 130 8.29 -13.13 -13.95
N LYS A 131 9.56 -13.54 -13.93
CA LYS A 131 10.37 -13.54 -12.69
C LYS A 131 10.63 -12.14 -12.18
N TRP A 132 10.89 -11.19 -13.08
CA TRP A 132 11.11 -9.79 -12.72
C TRP A 132 9.87 -9.20 -12.04
N LEU A 133 8.67 -9.49 -12.55
CA LEU A 133 7.39 -9.07 -11.95
C LEU A 133 7.12 -9.78 -10.62
N ALA A 134 7.37 -11.09 -10.54
CA ALA A 134 7.13 -11.86 -9.32
C ALA A 134 8.05 -11.44 -8.16
N TYR A 135 9.28 -11.02 -8.45
CA TYR A 135 10.30 -10.74 -7.44
C TYR A 135 9.89 -9.66 -6.41
N PRO A 136 9.48 -8.43 -6.78
CA PRO A 136 9.08 -7.41 -5.79
C PRO A 136 7.84 -7.78 -4.99
N LEU A 137 6.93 -8.61 -5.54
CA LEU A 137 5.77 -9.13 -4.79
C LEU A 137 6.19 -10.11 -3.70
N GLN A 138 7.14 -10.99 -4.01
CA GLN A 138 7.68 -12.01 -3.10
C GLN A 138 8.73 -11.45 -2.13
N HIS A 139 9.39 -10.36 -2.51
CA HIS A 139 10.42 -9.68 -1.74
C HIS A 139 10.04 -8.20 -1.53
N PRO A 140 9.03 -7.91 -0.68
CA PRO A 140 8.65 -6.53 -0.36
C PRO A 140 9.85 -5.67 0.03
N GLY A 141 9.97 -4.50 -0.59
CA GLY A 141 11.08 -3.57 -0.38
C GLY A 141 12.28 -3.81 -1.29
N ALA A 142 12.25 -4.84 -2.14
CA ALA A 142 13.26 -5.07 -3.17
C ALA A 142 13.47 -3.83 -4.05
N LYS A 143 14.74 -3.42 -4.20
CA LYS A 143 15.14 -2.34 -5.10
C LYS A 143 15.62 -2.94 -6.42
N MET A 144 14.77 -2.88 -7.42
CA MET A 144 15.08 -3.36 -8.77
C MET A 144 16.13 -2.45 -9.42
N LYS A 145 17.20 -3.03 -9.96
CA LYS A 145 18.28 -2.30 -10.66
C LYS A 145 18.07 -2.25 -12.18
N SER A 146 16.89 -2.65 -12.64
CA SER A 146 16.49 -2.68 -14.04
C SER A 146 15.03 -2.24 -14.16
N THR A 147 14.64 -1.84 -15.38
CA THR A 147 13.29 -1.40 -15.71
C THR A 147 12.81 -2.14 -16.95
N ILE A 148 11.53 -2.51 -16.96
CA ILE A 148 10.86 -3.09 -18.13
C ILE A 148 10.20 -1.96 -18.93
N VAL A 149 10.50 -1.88 -20.22
CA VAL A 149 9.85 -0.96 -21.16
C VAL A 149 9.10 -1.78 -22.20
N ILE A 150 7.78 -1.61 -22.27
CA ILE A 150 6.93 -2.37 -23.20
C ILE A 150 6.39 -1.43 -24.26
N HIS A 151 6.75 -1.69 -25.51
CA HIS A 151 6.29 -0.95 -26.67
C HIS A 151 5.53 -1.88 -27.64
N GLY A 152 4.57 -1.33 -28.36
CA GLY A 152 3.82 -2.06 -29.37
C GLY A 152 2.52 -1.36 -29.75
N PRO A 153 1.81 -1.82 -30.78
CA PRO A 153 0.56 -1.21 -31.25
C PRO A 153 -0.49 -1.03 -30.15
N GLN A 154 -1.39 -0.07 -30.32
CA GLN A 154 -2.56 0.07 -29.45
C GLN A 154 -3.45 -1.18 -29.52
N GLY A 155 -4.14 -1.52 -28.42
CA GLY A 155 -5.03 -2.69 -28.38
C GLY A 155 -4.35 -4.04 -28.12
N THR A 156 -3.03 -4.06 -27.84
CA THR A 156 -2.26 -5.28 -27.52
C THR A 156 -2.37 -5.72 -26.06
N GLY A 157 -3.25 -5.12 -25.26
CA GLY A 157 -3.51 -5.52 -23.87
C GLY A 157 -2.46 -5.07 -22.83
N LYS A 158 -1.49 -4.21 -23.20
CA LYS A 158 -0.45 -3.71 -22.28
C LYS A 158 -1.00 -3.14 -20.97
N ASN A 159 -1.93 -2.17 -21.05
CA ASN A 159 -2.48 -1.54 -19.84
C ASN A 159 -3.29 -2.56 -19.02
N MET A 160 -4.18 -3.31 -19.67
CA MET A 160 -4.97 -4.37 -19.03
C MET A 160 -4.10 -5.36 -18.25
N PHE A 161 -2.94 -5.76 -18.79
CA PHE A 161 -2.02 -6.65 -18.08
C PHE A 161 -1.54 -6.03 -16.75
N PHE A 162 -1.12 -4.77 -16.75
CA PHE A 162 -0.59 -4.10 -15.55
C PHE A 162 -1.67 -3.66 -14.58
N ASP A 163 -2.87 -3.35 -15.07
CA ASP A 163 -4.04 -3.04 -14.25
C ASP A 163 -4.50 -4.27 -13.44
N GLU A 164 -4.37 -5.48 -13.99
CA GLU A 164 -4.77 -6.74 -13.33
C GLU A 164 -3.63 -7.40 -12.52
N TYR A 165 -2.37 -7.02 -12.78
CA TYR A 165 -1.20 -7.56 -12.07
C TYR A 165 -1.02 -6.96 -10.67
N MET A 166 -1.44 -5.71 -10.45
CA MET A 166 -1.34 -4.96 -9.18
C MET A 166 -2.67 -4.89 -8.45
#